data_AF-A0A0C6P4U1-F1
#
_entry.id   AF-A0A0C6P4U1-F1
#
_cell.length_a   1.000
_cell.length_b   1.000
_cell.length_c   1.000
_cell.angle_alpha   90.00
_cell.angle_beta   90.00
_cell.angle_gamma   90.00
#
_symmetry.space_group_name_H-M   'P 1'
#
loop_
_entity.id
_entity.type
_entity.pdbx_description
1 polymer ?
#
loop_
_entity_poly.entity_id
_entity_poly.type
_entity_poly.pdbx_seq_one_letter_code
_entity_poly.pdbx_strand_id
1 'polypeptide(L)'
;MRTFTSAALLAAALFGFNAFAGSGELDYPPADAQGSSLTRSQVQHELAIARAAGQLVFGESQEPATRLPGSTATRAQVQAELAQARSASAAPEYVETGA
;
A
#
# COMPACT_ATOMS: atom_id res chain seq x y z
N MET A 1 18.25 -16.58 -5.46
CA MET A 1 17.12 -17.17 -6.20
C MET A 1 15.85 -16.97 -5.37
N ARG A 2 14.91 -16.11 -5.81
CA ARG A 2 13.63 -15.82 -5.13
C ARG A 2 12.50 -16.01 -6.13
N THR A 3 11.95 -17.21 -6.21
CA THR A 3 10.88 -17.57 -7.13
C THR A 3 9.79 -18.32 -6.37
N PHE A 4 9.01 -17.64 -5.53
CA PHE A 4 7.87 -18.28 -4.83
C PHE A 4 6.63 -17.39 -4.64
N THR A 5 6.40 -16.38 -5.47
CA THR A 5 5.22 -15.49 -5.33
C THR A 5 4.42 -15.37 -6.63
N SER A 6 4.17 -16.49 -7.32
CA SER A 6 3.41 -16.48 -8.59
C SER A 6 2.21 -17.44 -8.64
N ALA A 7 1.92 -18.20 -7.57
CA ALA A 7 0.87 -19.23 -7.63
C ALA A 7 -0.55 -18.74 -7.24
N ALA A 8 -0.71 -17.55 -6.64
CA ALA A 8 -2.02 -17.09 -6.17
C ALA A 8 -2.86 -16.32 -7.22
N LEU A 9 -2.29 -15.96 -8.37
CA LEU A 9 -2.99 -15.15 -9.39
C LEU A 9 -3.78 -15.97 -10.43
N LEU A 10 -3.87 -17.31 -10.30
CA LEU A 10 -4.42 -18.17 -11.36
C LEU A 10 -5.92 -18.54 -11.23
N ALA A 11 -6.64 -18.22 -10.15
CA ALA A 11 -7.90 -18.92 -9.83
C ALA A 11 -9.24 -18.17 -10.04
N ALA A 12 -9.29 -17.02 -10.73
CA ALA A 12 -10.54 -16.25 -10.88
C ALA A 12 -11.02 -16.00 -12.32
N ALA A 13 -10.50 -16.74 -13.32
CA ALA A 13 -10.84 -16.53 -14.74
C ALA A 13 -11.90 -17.51 -15.31
N LEU A 14 -12.62 -18.27 -14.47
CA LEU A 14 -13.50 -19.34 -14.91
C LEU A 14 -14.87 -19.31 -14.23
N PHE A 15 -15.64 -18.21 -14.29
CA PHE A 15 -17.09 -18.29 -14.13
C PHE A 15 -17.79 -17.07 -14.76
N GLY A 16 -18.48 -17.31 -15.89
CA GLY A 16 -19.69 -16.55 -16.25
C GLY A 16 -19.57 -15.45 -17.30
N PHE A 17 -19.13 -15.78 -18.53
CA PHE A 17 -19.52 -14.98 -19.70
C PHE A 17 -20.97 -15.31 -20.04
N ASN A 18 -21.95 -14.70 -19.35
CA ASN A 18 -23.35 -14.85 -19.73
C ASN A 18 -23.60 -14.08 -21.03
N ALA A 19 -24.09 -14.78 -22.05
CA ALA A 19 -24.41 -14.23 -23.35
C ALA A 19 -25.49 -13.15 -23.24
N PHE A 20 -25.17 -11.92 -23.67
CA PHE A 20 -26.15 -10.84 -23.77
C PHE A 20 -26.72 -10.82 -25.19
N ALA A 21 -27.96 -11.28 -25.33
CA ALA A 21 -28.79 -11.06 -26.52
C ALA A 21 -29.76 -9.90 -26.23
N GLY A 22 -29.31 -8.67 -26.49
CA GLY A 22 -30.15 -7.48 -26.43
C GLY A 22 -30.57 -7.07 -27.85
N SER A 23 -31.81 -7.39 -28.23
CA SER A 23 -32.46 -6.86 -29.43
C SER A 23 -32.54 -5.34 -29.33
N GLY A 24 -31.91 -4.65 -30.29
CA GLY A 24 -31.82 -3.20 -30.34
C GLY A 24 -33.17 -2.55 -30.63
N GLU A 25 -33.69 -1.82 -29.65
CA GLU A 25 -34.56 -0.64 -29.81
C GLU A 25 -34.64 0.03 -28.41
N LEU A 26 -34.07 1.23 -28.27
CA LEU A 26 -34.38 2.23 -27.23
C LEU A 26 -33.84 2.07 -25.79
N ASP A 27 -32.51 2.18 -25.60
CA ASP A 27 -31.93 3.13 -24.61
C ASP A 27 -30.41 3.17 -24.79
N TYR A 28 -29.84 4.31 -25.19
CA TYR A 28 -28.40 4.50 -25.32
C TYR A 28 -27.93 5.69 -24.47
N PRO A 29 -26.90 5.51 -23.63
CA PRO A 29 -26.11 4.28 -23.46
C PRO A 29 -26.89 3.21 -22.67
N PRO A 30 -26.66 1.91 -22.97
CA PRO A 30 -27.20 0.85 -22.12
C PRO A 30 -26.69 1.06 -20.70
N ALA A 31 -27.58 0.96 -19.71
CA ALA A 31 -27.17 0.93 -18.32
C ALA A 31 -26.29 -0.30 -18.10
N ASP A 32 -24.99 -0.10 -17.89
CA ASP A 32 -24.08 -1.15 -17.50
C ASP A 32 -24.57 -1.73 -16.17
N ALA A 33 -25.13 -2.93 -16.20
CA ALA A 33 -25.50 -3.66 -15.00
C ALA A 33 -24.22 -4.18 -14.31
N GLN A 34 -23.42 -3.27 -13.73
CA GLN A 34 -22.28 -3.61 -12.88
C GLN A 34 -22.79 -4.05 -11.51
N GLY A 35 -23.43 -5.22 -11.46
CA GLY A 35 -23.67 -5.91 -10.21
C GLY A 35 -22.33 -6.34 -9.62
N SER A 36 -22.03 -5.92 -8.39
CA SER A 36 -20.89 -6.49 -7.67
C SER A 36 -21.19 -7.97 -7.39
N SER A 37 -20.30 -8.86 -7.81
CA SER A 37 -20.38 -10.29 -7.49
C SER A 37 -20.01 -10.61 -6.03
N LEU A 38 -19.50 -9.61 -5.29
CA LEU A 38 -19.07 -9.76 -3.91
C LEU A 38 -20.23 -9.55 -2.94
N THR A 39 -20.35 -10.49 -2.00
CA THR A 39 -21.22 -10.31 -0.83
C THR A 39 -20.66 -9.22 0.08
N ARG A 40 -21.54 -8.58 0.85
CA ARG A 40 -21.15 -7.57 1.85
C ARG A 40 -20.10 -8.10 2.85
N SER A 41 -20.19 -9.39 3.20
CA SER A 41 -19.22 -10.04 4.10
C SER A 41 -17.82 -10.12 3.48
N GLN A 42 -17.74 -10.46 2.18
CA GLN A 42 -16.46 -10.55 1.47
C GLN A 42 -15.80 -9.17 1.36
N VAL A 43 -16.57 -8.14 1.01
CA VAL A 43 -16.05 -6.76 0.95
C VAL A 43 -15.47 -6.30 2.30
N GLN A 44 -16.15 -6.60 3.41
CA GLN A 44 -15.64 -6.25 4.74
C GLN A 44 -14.35 -7.01 5.09
N HIS A 45 -14.27 -8.27 4.71
CA HIS A 45 -13.09 -9.10 4.91
C HIS A 45 -11.88 -8.54 4.13
N GLU A 46 -12.07 -8.24 2.85
CA GLU A 46 -11.04 -7.66 2.00
C GLU A 46 -10.59 -6.27 2.50
N LEU A 47 -11.52 -5.43 2.93
CA LEU A 47 -11.21 -4.12 3.51
C LEU A 47 -10.38 -4.24 4.80
N ALA A 48 -10.67 -5.22 5.65
CA ALA A 48 -9.88 -5.47 6.86
C ALA A 48 -8.44 -5.88 6.52
N ILE A 49 -8.26 -6.76 5.51
CA ILE A 49 -6.94 -7.17 5.02
C ILE A 49 -6.18 -5.97 4.45
N ALA A 50 -6.80 -5.19 3.56
CA ALA A 50 -6.17 -4.02 2.93
C ALA A 50 -5.73 -2.97 3.98
N ARG A 51 -6.54 -2.77 5.03
CA ARG A 51 -6.20 -1.91 6.16
C ARG A 51 -4.97 -2.42 6.91
N ALA A 52 -4.94 -3.71 7.24
CA ALA A 52 -3.81 -4.31 7.95
C ALA A 52 -2.52 -4.23 7.11
N ALA A 53 -2.62 -4.45 5.79
CA ALA A 53 -1.52 -4.31 4.85
C ALA A 53 -1.05 -2.85 4.67
N GLY A 54 -1.86 -1.85 5.04
CA GLY A 54 -1.57 -0.43 4.81
C GLY A 54 -1.71 -0.03 3.34
N GLN A 55 -2.56 -0.71 2.58
CA GLN A 55 -2.82 -0.45 1.16
C GLN A 55 -3.90 0.61 0.93
N LEU A 56 -4.52 1.12 2.00
CA LEU A 56 -5.55 2.15 1.90
C LEU A 56 -4.91 3.52 1.67
N VAL A 57 -5.42 4.23 0.66
CA VAL A 57 -5.05 5.61 0.38
C VAL A 57 -6.09 6.55 0.97
N PHE A 58 -5.66 7.67 1.54
CA PHE A 58 -6.52 8.69 2.13
C PHE A 58 -6.19 10.06 1.54
N GLY A 59 -7.21 10.92 1.36
CA GLY A 59 -7.05 12.26 0.76
C GLY A 59 -6.88 12.23 -0.76
N GLU A 60 -6.27 13.28 -1.32
CA GLU A 60 -6.04 13.42 -2.78
C GLU A 60 -4.89 12.55 -3.33
N SER A 61 -4.22 11.77 -2.48
CA SER A 61 -3.19 10.84 -2.95
C SER A 61 -3.84 9.70 -3.75
N GLN A 62 -3.31 9.41 -4.93
CA GLN A 62 -3.74 8.27 -5.75
C GLN A 62 -2.92 7.00 -5.48
N GLU A 63 -1.82 7.12 -4.75
CA GLU A 63 -0.88 6.03 -4.48
C GLU A 63 -0.85 5.73 -2.97
N PRO A 64 -0.92 4.46 -2.54
CA PRO A 64 -0.71 4.11 -1.15
C PRO A 64 0.70 4.45 -0.72
N ALA A 65 0.85 5.09 0.43
CA ALA A 65 2.17 5.38 0.97
C ALA A 65 2.95 4.08 1.20
N THR A 66 4.17 4.00 0.66
CA THR A 66 5.08 2.89 0.94
C THR A 66 5.30 2.80 2.44
N ARG A 67 4.86 1.69 3.06
CA ARG A 67 5.12 1.41 4.47
C ARG A 67 6.62 1.14 4.64
N LEU A 68 7.35 2.13 5.16
CA LEU A 68 8.71 1.93 5.61
C LEU A 68 8.71 0.94 6.79
N PRO A 69 9.69 0.02 6.87
CA PRO A 69 9.87 -0.79 8.07
C PRO A 69 10.02 0.15 9.27
N GLY A 70 9.26 -0.12 10.33
CA GLY A 70 9.37 0.64 11.56
C GLY A 70 10.81 0.56 12.11
N SER A 71 11.29 1.62 12.74
CA SER A 71 12.59 1.59 13.40
C SER A 71 12.59 0.48 14.46
N THR A 72 13.61 -0.36 14.43
CA THR A 72 13.86 -1.38 15.47
C THR A 72 14.61 -0.79 16.67
N ALA A 73 14.96 0.50 16.61
CA ALA A 73 15.71 1.15 17.66
C ALA A 73 14.90 1.22 18.96
N THR A 74 15.50 0.73 20.03
CA THR A 74 14.96 0.92 21.38
C THR A 74 15.13 2.37 21.81
N ARG A 75 14.28 2.83 22.73
CA ARG A 75 14.39 4.18 23.31
C ARG A 75 15.79 4.45 23.88
N ALA A 76 16.42 3.45 24.48
CA ALA A 76 17.78 3.56 25.02
C ALA A 76 18.82 3.79 23.92
N GLN A 77 18.73 3.09 22.78
CA GLN A 77 19.62 3.29 21.64
C GLN A 77 19.48 4.70 21.06
N VAL A 78 18.24 5.18 20.90
CA VAL A 78 17.98 6.55 20.41
C VAL A 78 18.58 7.60 21.33
N GLN A 79 18.48 7.41 22.66
CA GLN A 79 19.08 8.33 23.64
C GLN A 79 20.61 8.31 23.58
N ALA A 80 21.22 7.13 23.42
CA ALA A 80 22.66 7.00 23.29
C ALA A 80 23.19 7.67 22.01
N GLU A 81 22.52 7.48 20.89
CA GLU A 81 22.87 8.12 19.62
C GLU A 81 22.74 9.65 19.69
N LEU A 82 21.67 10.15 20.32
CA LEU A 82 21.48 11.59 20.51
C LEU A 82 22.56 12.21 21.39
N ALA A 83 23.00 11.51 22.44
CA ALA A 83 24.12 11.96 23.28
C ALA A 83 25.43 12.02 22.49
N GLN A 84 25.72 10.99 21.69
CA GLN A 84 26.89 10.92 20.81
C GLN A 84 26.89 12.06 19.78
N ALA A 85 25.76 12.30 19.11
CA ALA A 85 25.61 13.38 18.13
C ALA A 85 25.84 14.75 18.77
N ARG A 86 25.33 14.98 19.98
CA ARG A 86 25.56 16.24 20.72
C ARG A 86 27.03 16.43 21.05
N SER A 87 27.73 15.40 21.54
CA SER A 87 29.17 15.50 21.80
C SER A 87 30.00 15.72 20.53
N ALA A 88 29.61 15.11 19.41
CA ALA A 88 30.27 15.29 18.13
C ALA A 88 30.04 16.71 17.57
N SER A 89 28.82 17.25 17.70
CA SER A 89 28.51 18.64 17.31
C SER A 89 29.12 19.70 18.23
N ALA A 90 29.49 19.32 19.46
CA ALA A 90 30.17 20.18 20.41
C ALA A 90 31.70 20.11 20.29
N ALA A 91 32.23 19.15 19.51
CA ALA A 91 33.65 19.13 19.16
C ALA A 91 33.89 20.21 18.09
N PRO A 92 34.77 21.18 18.35
CA PRO A 92 34.89 22.38 17.51
C PRO A 92 35.36 22.02 16.10
N GLU A 93 34.53 22.37 15.12
CA GLU A 93 34.94 22.70 13.75
C GLU A 93 35.77 23.99 13.77
N TYR A 94 36.98 23.91 14.34
CA TYR A 94 38.04 24.90 14.17
C TYR A 94 39.26 24.17 13.60
N VAL A 95 39.13 23.69 12.35
CA VAL A 95 40.31 23.46 11.52
C VAL A 95 40.66 24.80 10.90
N GLU A 96 41.56 25.47 11.61
CA GLU A 96 42.42 26.56 11.20
C GLU A 96 42.90 26.44 9.74
N THR A 97 42.19 27.06 8.80
CA THR A 97 42.76 27.43 7.50
C THR A 97 43.49 28.76 7.65
N GLY A 98 44.69 28.67 8.21
CA GLY A 98 45.64 29.78 8.31
C GLY A 98 47.05 29.34 7.95
N ALA A 99 47.39 29.39 6.67
CA ALA A 99 48.72 29.67 6.10
C ALA A 99 48.64 29.72 4.58
#